data_AF-J9G1K2-F1
#
_entry.id   AF-J9G1K2-F1
#
_cell.length_a   1.000
_cell.length_b   1.000
_cell.length_c   1.000
_cell.angle_alpha   90.00
_cell.angle_beta   90.00
_cell.angle_gamma   90.00
#
_symmetry.space_group_name_H-M   'P 1'
#
loop_
_entity.id
_entity.type
_entity.pdbx_description
1 polymer ?
#
loop_
_entity_poly.entity_id
_entity_poly.type
_entity_poly.pdbx_seq_one_letter_code
_entity_poly.pdbx_strand_id
1 'polypeptide(L)'
;ISMAGSGEVEVKAVLAFCSFIRQPIQTEVIDEITMETYQTEELERRPGIIGYIVKEGEELWTLAKRYCTTVERIREVNGLTEDQVKPGDKILIFKENMSIL
;
A
#
# COMPACT_ATOMS: atom_id res chain seq x y z
N ILE A 1 -75.92 5.78 -33.78
CA ILE A 1 -75.47 6.88 -34.67
C ILE A 1 -73.96 6.98 -34.51
N SER A 2 -73.26 6.67 -35.59
CA SER A 2 -71.81 6.74 -35.74
C SER A 2 -71.33 8.18 -35.65
N MET A 3 -70.38 8.47 -34.76
CA MET A 3 -69.63 9.74 -34.76
C MET A 3 -68.28 9.52 -35.42
N ALA A 4 -68.28 9.50 -36.76
CA ALA A 4 -67.10 9.83 -37.53
C ALA A 4 -67.22 11.31 -37.94
N GLY A 5 -66.59 12.18 -37.15
CA GLY A 5 -66.28 13.57 -37.48
C GLY A 5 -64.76 13.71 -37.42
N SER A 6 -64.13 13.88 -38.57
CA SER A 6 -62.70 13.73 -38.82
C SER A 6 -61.85 14.89 -38.26
N GLY A 7 -61.49 14.86 -36.99
CA GLY A 7 -60.64 15.91 -36.40
C GLY A 7 -59.77 15.52 -35.23
N GLU A 8 -59.69 14.25 -34.84
CA GLU A 8 -58.95 13.84 -33.65
C GLU A 8 -57.79 12.93 -34.01
N VAL A 9 -56.58 13.36 -33.66
CA VAL A 9 -55.33 12.62 -33.83
C VAL A 9 -54.86 12.19 -32.45
N GLU A 10 -54.79 10.88 -32.23
CA GLU A 10 -54.20 10.31 -31.03
C GLU A 10 -52.67 10.24 -31.22
N VAL A 11 -51.93 10.92 -30.35
CA VAL A 11 -50.46 10.89 -30.36
C VAL A 11 -49.98 10.12 -29.13
N LYS A 12 -49.32 8.98 -29.36
CA LYS A 12 -48.59 8.25 -28.31
C LYS A 12 -47.11 8.59 -28.41
N ALA A 13 -46.60 9.27 -27.40
CA ALA A 13 -45.17 9.50 -27.24
C ALA A 13 -44.67 8.68 -26.05
N VAL A 14 -43.53 8.01 -26.22
CA VAL A 14 -42.80 7.34 -25.14
C VAL A 14 -41.59 8.20 -24.82
N LEU A 15 -41.58 8.79 -23.63
CA LEU A 15 -40.43 9.52 -23.13
C LEU A 15 -39.59 8.56 -22.28
N ALA A 16 -38.42 8.17 -22.80
CA ALA A 16 -37.45 7.39 -22.05
C ALA A 16 -36.42 8.34 -21.43
N PHE A 17 -36.36 8.38 -20.10
CA PHE A 17 -35.36 9.13 -19.36
C PHE A 17 -34.33 8.17 -18.77
N CYS A 18 -33.09 8.23 -19.25
CA CYS A 18 -31.96 7.57 -18.61
C CYS A 18 -31.33 8.56 -17.63
N SER A 19 -31.42 8.28 -16.32
CA SER A 19 -30.72 9.06 -15.29
C SER A 19 -29.48 8.30 -14.84
N PHE A 20 -28.33 8.96 -14.90
CA PHE A 20 -27.07 8.46 -14.35
C PHE A 20 -26.80 9.15 -13.02
N ILE A 21 -26.78 8.38 -11.94
CA ILE A 21 -26.39 8.88 -10.61
C ILE A 21 -24.90 8.60 -10.43
N ARG A 22 -24.09 9.64 -10.18
CA ARG A 22 -22.67 9.51 -9.82
C ARG A 22 -22.50 9.88 -8.36
N GLN A 23 -21.85 9.01 -7.59
CA GLN A 23 -21.47 9.28 -6.21
C GLN A 23 -19.98 9.65 -6.15
N PRO A 24 -19.60 10.75 -5.49
CA PRO A 24 -18.19 11.04 -5.24
C PRO A 24 -17.62 9.99 -4.28
N ILE A 25 -16.49 9.41 -4.63
CA ILE A 25 -15.71 8.50 -3.78
C ILE A 25 -14.53 9.31 -3.24
N GLN A 26 -14.34 9.28 -1.92
CA GLN A 26 -13.12 9.78 -1.31
C GLN A 26 -12.04 8.70 -1.41
N THR A 27 -10.90 9.05 -1.96
CA THR A 27 -9.73 8.18 -2.09
C THR A 27 -8.55 8.86 -1.41
N GLU A 28 -7.79 8.08 -0.64
CA GLU A 28 -6.51 8.53 -0.11
C GLU A 28 -5.52 8.66 -1.27
N VAL A 29 -5.06 9.89 -1.51
CA VAL A 29 -4.05 10.21 -2.52
C VAL A 29 -2.82 10.78 -1.84
N ILE A 30 -1.66 10.53 -2.43
CA ILE A 30 -0.42 11.20 -2.01
C ILE A 30 -0.52 12.65 -2.48
N ASP A 31 -0.61 13.58 -1.53
CA ASP A 31 -0.72 15.02 -1.77
C ASP A 31 0.66 15.68 -1.92
N GLU A 32 1.59 15.33 -1.02
CA GLU A 32 2.95 15.86 -1.00
C GLU A 32 3.96 14.78 -0.62
N ILE A 33 5.15 14.82 -1.25
CA ILE A 33 6.28 13.97 -0.91
C ILE A 33 7.41 14.88 -0.43
N THR A 34 7.71 14.84 0.86
CA THR A 34 8.87 15.52 1.42
C THR A 34 10.04 14.53 1.53
N MET A 35 11.19 14.93 0.98
CA MET A 35 12.42 14.18 1.14
C MET A 35 13.15 14.71 2.38
N GLU A 36 13.04 14.00 3.49
CA GLU A 36 13.92 14.23 4.62
C GLU A 36 15.24 13.50 4.39
N THR A 37 16.36 14.19 4.59
CA THR A 37 17.65 13.52 4.64
C THR A 37 17.67 12.66 5.90
N TYR A 38 17.80 11.35 5.72
CA TYR A 38 18.08 10.43 6.83
C TYR A 38 19.27 10.97 7.65
N GLN A 39 19.16 10.95 8.99
CA GLN A 39 20.22 11.40 9.89
C GLN A 39 21.47 10.51 9.75
N THR A 40 22.35 10.86 8.80
CA THR A 40 23.58 10.12 8.46
C THR A 40 24.41 9.78 9.71
N GLU A 41 24.46 10.69 10.66
CA GLU A 41 25.18 10.56 11.92
C GLU A 41 24.67 9.41 12.81
N GLU A 42 23.36 9.16 12.82
CA GLU A 42 22.76 8.09 13.62
C GLU A 42 23.01 6.73 12.95
N LEU A 43 22.86 6.66 11.63
CA LEU A 43 23.17 5.46 10.86
C LEU A 43 24.64 5.06 10.99
N GLU A 44 25.56 6.02 10.98
CA GLU A 44 26.99 5.77 11.16
C GLU A 44 27.34 5.20 12.53
N ARG A 45 26.64 5.62 13.59
CA ARG A 45 26.87 5.13 14.96
C ARG A 45 26.26 3.75 15.23
N ARG A 46 25.35 3.26 14.38
CA ARG A 46 24.74 1.94 14.54
C ARG A 46 25.79 0.84 14.33
N PRO A 47 25.76 -0.24 15.14
CA PRO A 47 26.66 -1.38 14.95
C PRO A 47 26.40 -2.06 13.61
N GLY A 48 27.44 -2.66 13.03
CA GLY A 48 27.34 -3.34 11.73
C GLY A 48 26.45 -4.60 11.76
N ILE A 49 26.26 -5.20 12.93
CA ILE A 49 25.42 -6.38 13.14
C ILE A 49 24.57 -6.16 14.39
N ILE A 50 23.28 -6.46 14.29
CA ILE A 50 22.31 -6.35 15.36
C ILE A 50 21.68 -7.73 15.58
N GLY A 51 21.74 -8.23 16.82
CA GLY A 51 20.92 -9.36 17.25
C GLY A 51 19.55 -8.86 17.71
N TYR A 52 18.48 -9.39 17.14
CA TYR A 52 17.11 -8.93 17.39
C TYR A 52 16.21 -10.09 17.82
N ILE A 53 15.30 -9.83 18.77
CA ILE A 53 14.25 -10.76 19.19
C ILE A 53 12.92 -10.22 18.65
N VAL A 54 12.31 -10.97 17.74
CA VAL A 54 11.07 -10.57 17.05
C VAL A 54 9.93 -10.39 18.05
N LYS A 55 9.18 -9.29 17.91
CA LYS A 55 8.02 -8.99 18.75
C LYS A 55 6.71 -9.40 18.05
N GLU A 56 5.65 -9.42 18.83
CA GLU A 56 4.30 -9.70 18.33
C GLU A 56 3.88 -8.70 17.25
N GLY A 57 3.43 -9.22 16.10
CA GLY A 57 2.98 -8.43 14.95
C GLY A 57 4.10 -7.83 14.08
N GLU A 58 5.36 -8.16 14.32
CA GLU A 58 6.46 -7.73 13.44
C GLU A 58 6.68 -8.70 12.28
N GLU A 59 6.94 -8.13 11.11
CA GLU A 59 7.26 -8.86 9.89
C GLU A 59 8.66 -8.47 9.40
N LEU A 60 9.31 -9.32 8.59
CA LEU A 60 10.64 -9.02 8.04
C LEU A 60 10.68 -7.68 7.30
N TRP A 61 9.61 -7.31 6.59
CA TRP A 61 9.50 -6.02 5.91
C TRP A 61 9.64 -4.83 6.86
N THR A 62 8.93 -4.86 7.99
CA THR A 62 8.99 -3.79 8.99
C THR A 62 10.37 -3.70 9.64
N LEU A 63 11.04 -4.83 9.84
CA LEU A 63 12.40 -4.88 10.39
C LEU A 63 13.42 -4.37 9.36
N ALA A 64 13.33 -4.80 8.11
CA ALA A 64 14.18 -4.34 7.01
C ALA A 64 14.12 -2.81 6.86
N LYS A 65 12.89 -2.26 6.84
CA LYS A 65 12.65 -0.82 6.80
C LYS A 65 13.26 -0.09 7.99
N ARG A 66 13.08 -0.60 9.22
CA ARG A 66 13.59 0.02 10.45
C ARG A 66 15.12 0.07 10.50
N TYR A 67 15.77 -0.99 10.02
CA TYR A 67 17.21 -1.16 10.10
C TYR A 67 17.95 -0.79 8.81
N CYS A 68 17.25 -0.23 7.82
CA CYS A 68 17.81 0.18 6.54
C CYS A 68 18.59 -0.97 5.86
N THR A 69 17.94 -2.12 5.76
CA THR A 69 18.43 -3.31 5.05
C THR A 69 17.29 -3.89 4.19
N THR A 70 17.50 -5.03 3.55
CA THR A 70 16.51 -5.71 2.72
C THR A 70 15.97 -6.97 3.39
N VAL A 71 14.76 -7.39 3.01
CA VAL A 71 14.15 -8.63 3.52
C VAL A 71 15.00 -9.82 3.08
N GLU A 72 15.45 -9.80 1.83
CA GLU A 72 16.36 -10.78 1.23
C GLU A 72 17.61 -10.94 2.07
N ARG A 73 18.24 -9.82 2.48
CA ARG A 73 19.46 -9.88 3.27
C ARG A 73 19.25 -10.47 4.65
N ILE A 74 18.15 -10.11 5.31
CA ILE A 74 17.78 -10.70 6.60
C ILE A 74 17.55 -12.21 6.41
N ARG A 75 16.86 -12.64 5.36
CA ARG A 75 16.64 -14.06 5.08
C ARG A 75 17.94 -14.82 4.85
N GLU A 76 18.79 -14.33 3.96
CA GLU A 76 20.08 -14.96 3.63
C GLU A 76 20.94 -15.20 4.87
N VAL A 77 21.09 -14.17 5.70
CA VAL A 77 21.93 -14.21 6.90
C VAL A 77 21.37 -15.19 7.94
N ASN A 78 20.04 -15.32 8.02
CA ASN A 78 19.37 -16.18 9.00
C ASN A 78 18.97 -17.55 8.45
N GLY A 79 19.28 -17.85 7.19
CA GLY A 79 18.90 -19.11 6.54
C GLY A 79 17.39 -19.31 6.39
N LEU A 80 16.62 -18.23 6.28
CA LEU A 80 15.16 -18.28 6.17
C LEU A 80 14.75 -18.52 4.70
N THR A 81 13.84 -19.47 4.49
CA THR A 81 13.27 -19.76 3.16
C THR A 81 12.05 -18.90 2.84
N GLU A 82 11.38 -18.38 3.85
CA GLU A 82 10.15 -17.58 3.75
C GLU A 82 10.30 -16.27 4.51
N ASP A 83 9.41 -15.31 4.23
CA ASP A 83 9.42 -13.99 4.87
C ASP A 83 8.76 -13.98 6.27
N GLN A 84 8.36 -15.14 6.78
CA GLN A 84 7.69 -15.27 8.07
C GLN A 84 8.70 -15.36 9.22
N VAL A 85 8.43 -14.58 10.26
CA VAL A 85 9.08 -14.65 11.57
C VAL A 85 8.03 -14.72 12.66
N LYS A 86 8.36 -15.38 13.77
CA LYS A 86 7.47 -15.56 14.91
C LYS A 86 7.95 -14.74 16.11
N PRO A 87 7.04 -14.33 16.99
CA PRO A 87 7.43 -13.67 18.24
C PRO A 87 8.39 -14.56 19.04
N GLY A 88 9.50 -13.98 19.48
CA GLY A 88 10.58 -14.68 20.18
C GLY A 88 11.70 -15.20 19.28
N ASP A 89 11.56 -15.16 17.95
CA ASP A 89 12.62 -15.55 17.03
C ASP A 89 13.84 -14.65 17.20
N LYS A 90 15.03 -15.27 17.22
CA LYS A 90 16.31 -14.57 17.32
C LYS A 90 16.91 -14.49 15.94
N ILE A 91 17.04 -13.28 15.41
CA ILE A 91 17.58 -13.05 14.08
C ILE A 91 18.75 -12.07 14.12
N LEU A 92 19.63 -12.19 13.14
CA LEU A 92 20.73 -11.28 12.88
C LEU A 92 20.34 -10.30 11.77
N ILE A 93 20.59 -9.01 11.99
CA ILE A 93 20.31 -7.95 11.04
C ILE A 93 21.62 -7.24 10.75
N PHE A 94 22.04 -7.23 9.49
CA PHE A 94 23.29 -6.62 9.06
C PHE A 94 22.98 -5.23 8.49
N LYS A 95 23.76 -4.24 8.92
CA LYS A 95 23.75 -2.92 8.30
C LYS A 95 24.26 -3.04 6.87
N GLU A 96 23.50 -2.55 5.89
CA GLU A 96 24.02 -2.43 4.54
C GLU A 96 25.02 -1.26 4.45
N ASN A 97 26.19 -1.54 3.90
CA ASN A 97 27.13 -0.50 3.55
C ASN A 97 26.65 0.12 2.23
N MET A 98 25.90 1.22 2.33
CA MET A 98 25.53 2.09 1.21
C MET A 98 26.74 2.76 0.52
N SER A 99 27.98 2.40 0.87
CA SER A 99 29.21 3.06 0.43
C SER A 99 29.69 2.70 -0.98
N ILE A 100 28.91 1.95 -1.78
CA ILE A 100 29.34 1.50 -3.13
C ILE A 100 28.21 1.63 -4.18
N LEU A 101 27.46 2.74 -4.15
CA LEU A 101 26.67 3.19 -5.30
C LEU A 101 27.16 4.55 -5.78
#